data_AF-A0A960SEQ0-F1
#
_entry.id   AF-A0A960SEQ0-F1
#
_cell.length_a   1.000
_cell.length_b   1.000
_cell.length_c   1.000
_cell.angle_alpha   90.00
_cell.angle_beta   90.00
_cell.angle_gamma   90.00
#
_symmetry.space_group_name_H-M   'P 1'
#
loop_
_entity.id
_entity.type
_entity.pdbx_description
1 polymer ?
#
loop_
_entity_poly.entity_id
_entity_poly.type
_entity_poly.pdbx_seq_one_letter_code
_entity_poly.pdbx_strand_id
1 'polypeptide(L)'
;VWKAGARSAFHEPSGTEIPLIWDPVYQRHAFNFLRHVQEKYGDNPHILFLDVTPGAETNPYRFGTIDRRNPEFRETFLQVVASDGKPYSDKLWINTLQDWITEMPKVVTSIPLLVTLNVAGLGTNASDRLTEVGAFCVEHGYLVGQNGLGKHSYLTESKRKQAFLSWSEKTPLFFEMVARSGRRTGTLMEVMQAAERIHCSLLNVYPEDVLKGTPGNKDYDPAFEAALRYGANALSR
;
A
#
# COMPACT_ATOMS: atom_id res chain seq x y z
N VAL A 1 5.50 12.65 -17.74
CA VAL A 1 6.85 12.15 -17.39
C VAL A 1 7.55 11.47 -18.56
N TRP A 2 6.86 10.62 -19.34
CA TRP A 2 7.44 9.92 -20.51
C TRP A 2 8.00 10.83 -21.60
N LYS A 3 7.24 11.88 -21.97
CA LYS A 3 7.72 12.92 -22.91
C LYS A 3 9.00 13.61 -22.45
N ALA A 4 9.29 13.60 -21.14
CA ALA A 4 10.49 14.19 -20.57
C ALA A 4 11.68 13.21 -20.49
N GLY A 5 11.51 11.96 -20.93
CA GLY A 5 12.56 10.96 -21.03
C GLY A 5 12.60 9.90 -19.92
N ALA A 6 11.63 9.91 -18.99
CA ALA A 6 11.53 8.85 -17.98
C ALA A 6 11.32 7.48 -18.65
N ARG A 7 11.91 6.44 -18.08
CA ARG A 7 11.80 5.06 -18.57
C ARG A 7 10.78 4.26 -17.78
N SER A 8 10.19 3.29 -18.46
CA SER A 8 9.23 2.33 -17.93
C SER A 8 9.41 0.98 -18.60
N ALA A 9 8.97 -0.08 -17.94
CA ALA A 9 8.80 -1.38 -18.56
C ALA A 9 7.34 -1.55 -18.98
N PHE A 10 7.08 -2.04 -20.19
CA PHE A 10 5.72 -2.25 -20.68
C PHE A 10 5.40 -3.73 -20.75
N HIS A 11 4.34 -4.14 -20.06
CA HIS A 11 3.81 -5.49 -20.15
C HIS A 11 2.64 -5.53 -21.14
N GLU A 12 2.91 -5.91 -22.39
CA GLU A 12 1.90 -5.90 -23.47
C GLU A 12 0.63 -6.71 -23.13
N PRO A 13 0.72 -7.95 -22.60
CA PRO A 13 -0.47 -8.77 -22.36
C PRO A 13 -1.49 -8.16 -21.37
N SER A 14 -1.03 -7.31 -20.44
CA SER A 14 -1.93 -6.59 -19.51
C SER A 14 -2.06 -5.10 -19.82
N GLY A 15 -1.43 -4.61 -20.89
CA GLY A 15 -1.39 -3.18 -21.23
C GLY A 15 -0.84 -2.29 -20.11
N THR A 16 0.09 -2.81 -19.30
CA THR A 16 0.55 -2.12 -18.09
C THR A 16 1.91 -1.47 -18.30
N GLU A 17 1.96 -0.14 -18.16
CA GLU A 17 3.21 0.63 -18.07
C GLU A 17 3.68 0.66 -16.60
N ILE A 18 4.87 0.13 -16.34
CA ILE A 18 5.47 0.05 -15.01
C ILE A 18 6.59 1.10 -14.92
N PRO A 19 6.44 2.19 -14.15
CA PRO A 19 7.50 3.17 -13.99
C PRO A 19 8.74 2.56 -13.34
N LEU A 20 9.92 2.90 -13.84
CA LEU A 20 11.15 2.63 -13.11
C LEU A 20 11.30 3.71 -12.03
N ILE A 21 10.92 3.40 -10.79
CA ILE A 21 10.90 4.43 -9.73
C ILE A 21 12.27 5.04 -9.41
N TRP A 22 13.34 4.33 -9.75
CA TRP A 22 14.72 4.82 -9.59
C TRP A 22 15.16 5.73 -10.75
N ASP A 23 14.38 5.83 -11.82
CA ASP A 23 14.68 6.72 -12.94
C ASP A 23 14.70 8.18 -12.48
N PRO A 24 15.81 8.92 -12.64
CA PRO A 24 15.93 10.27 -12.10
C PRO A 24 14.97 11.26 -12.74
N VAL A 25 14.56 11.05 -14.01
CA VAL A 25 13.54 11.89 -14.64
C VAL A 25 12.19 11.61 -13.99
N TYR A 26 11.83 10.34 -13.77
CA TYR A 26 10.61 9.97 -13.04
C TYR A 26 10.59 10.59 -11.64
N GLN A 27 11.65 10.38 -10.85
CA GLN A 27 11.76 10.90 -9.48
C GLN A 27 11.54 12.41 -9.43
N ARG A 28 12.24 13.19 -10.27
CA ARG A 28 12.09 14.65 -10.33
C ARG A 28 10.65 15.07 -10.55
N HIS A 29 9.94 14.42 -11.46
CA HIS A 29 8.54 14.76 -11.73
C HIS A 29 7.58 14.29 -10.64
N ALA A 30 7.83 13.13 -10.02
CA ALA A 30 7.04 12.63 -8.90
C ALA A 30 7.14 13.58 -7.68
N PHE A 31 8.36 13.96 -7.28
CA PHE A 31 8.56 14.92 -6.19
C PHE A 31 8.02 16.31 -6.53
N ASN A 32 8.12 16.75 -7.79
CA ASN A 32 7.51 18.01 -8.19
C ASN A 32 5.98 17.96 -8.09
N PHE A 33 5.35 16.84 -8.50
CA PHE A 33 3.92 16.64 -8.35
C PHE A 33 3.50 16.69 -6.88
N LEU A 34 4.23 15.97 -6.01
CA LEU A 34 3.93 15.93 -4.57
C LEU A 34 4.07 17.30 -3.90
N ARG A 35 5.02 18.12 -4.34
CA ARG A 35 5.11 19.52 -3.90
C ARG A 35 3.84 20.31 -4.25
N HIS A 36 3.31 20.16 -5.46
CA HIS A 36 2.06 20.83 -5.86
C HIS A 36 0.84 20.27 -5.12
N VAL A 37 0.85 18.98 -4.75
CA VAL A 37 -0.18 18.39 -3.88
C VAL A 37 -0.14 19.06 -2.50
N GLN A 38 1.04 19.18 -1.89
CA GLN A 38 1.22 19.89 -0.63
C GLN A 38 0.79 21.36 -0.72
N GLU A 39 1.20 22.09 -1.75
CA GLU A 39 0.81 23.50 -1.95
C GLU A 39 -0.70 23.68 -2.08
N LYS A 40 -1.37 22.74 -2.75
CA LYS A 40 -2.82 22.83 -3.01
C LYS A 40 -3.67 22.33 -1.85
N TYR A 41 -3.22 21.29 -1.16
CA TYR A 41 -4.05 20.52 -0.25
C TYR A 41 -3.48 20.39 1.17
N GLY A 42 -2.30 20.95 1.44
CA GLY A 42 -1.60 20.82 2.72
C GLY A 42 -2.42 21.25 3.93
N ASP A 43 -3.26 22.27 3.79
CA ASP A 43 -4.09 22.79 4.88
C ASP A 43 -5.51 22.20 4.90
N ASN A 44 -5.80 21.18 4.06
CA ASN A 44 -7.12 20.59 3.98
C ASN A 44 -7.35 19.59 5.14
N PRO A 45 -8.23 19.91 6.11
CA PRO A 45 -8.46 19.04 7.28
C PRO A 45 -9.22 17.75 6.93
N HIS A 46 -9.72 17.62 5.69
CA HIS A 46 -10.46 16.44 5.24
C HIS A 46 -9.57 15.38 4.57
N ILE A 47 -8.27 15.62 4.44
CA ILE A 47 -7.32 14.62 3.96
C ILE A 47 -6.76 13.86 5.16
N LEU A 48 -7.05 12.56 5.23
CA LEU A 48 -6.56 11.70 6.31
C LEU A 48 -5.06 11.42 6.19
N PHE A 49 -4.61 11.11 4.98
CA PHE A 49 -3.22 10.87 4.64
C PHE A 49 -3.05 10.89 3.12
N LEU A 50 -1.80 10.88 2.66
CA LEU A 50 -1.42 10.60 1.29
C LEU A 50 -0.69 9.26 1.24
N ASP A 51 -1.27 8.25 0.57
CA ASP A 51 -0.56 7.00 0.28
C ASP A 51 0.51 7.27 -0.77
N VAL A 52 1.76 7.21 -0.33
CA VAL A 52 2.91 7.51 -1.16
C VAL A 52 3.70 6.26 -1.48
N THR A 53 4.20 6.27 -2.70
CA THR A 53 5.10 5.30 -3.26
C THR A 53 6.42 5.33 -2.49
N PRO A 54 7.07 4.19 -2.18
CA PRO A 54 7.02 2.87 -2.83
C PRO A 54 6.24 1.79 -2.07
N GLY A 55 4.91 1.95 -2.02
CA GLY A 55 3.99 0.92 -1.60
C GLY A 55 3.68 -0.12 -2.70
N ALA A 56 2.49 -0.73 -2.62
CA ALA A 56 2.03 -1.81 -3.49
C ALA A 56 2.06 -1.51 -5.01
N GLU A 57 1.87 -0.25 -5.41
CA GLU A 57 1.64 0.13 -6.82
C GLU A 57 2.92 0.25 -7.67
N THR A 58 4.07 0.50 -7.04
CA THR A 58 5.38 0.52 -7.74
C THR A 58 6.31 -0.58 -7.28
N ASN A 59 5.75 -1.52 -6.54
CA ASN A 59 6.48 -2.67 -6.09
C ASN A 59 6.71 -3.60 -7.29
N PRO A 60 7.96 -4.00 -7.54
CA PRO A 60 8.24 -5.05 -8.50
C PRO A 60 7.41 -6.30 -8.19
N TYR A 61 7.10 -6.65 -6.95
CA TYR A 61 6.24 -7.82 -6.66
C TYR A 61 4.82 -7.78 -7.28
N ARG A 62 4.33 -6.66 -7.85
CA ARG A 62 3.19 -6.71 -8.79
C ARG A 62 3.44 -7.67 -9.97
N PHE A 63 4.70 -7.95 -10.29
CA PHE A 63 5.12 -9.07 -11.11
C PHE A 63 4.50 -10.38 -10.66
N GLY A 64 4.24 -10.67 -9.39
CA GLY A 64 3.64 -11.95 -8.97
C GLY A 64 2.33 -12.31 -9.71
N THR A 65 1.54 -11.33 -10.18
CA THR A 65 0.40 -11.62 -11.06
C THR A 65 0.80 -11.74 -12.53
N ILE A 66 1.75 -10.93 -12.98
CA ILE A 66 2.30 -10.98 -14.34
C ILE A 66 3.11 -12.26 -14.55
N ASP A 67 4.09 -12.54 -13.70
CA ASP A 67 4.96 -13.72 -13.59
C ASP A 67 4.16 -15.04 -13.62
N ARG A 68 3.00 -15.10 -12.97
CA ARG A 68 2.10 -16.28 -13.06
C ARG A 68 1.52 -16.51 -14.45
N ARG A 69 1.41 -15.48 -15.28
CA ARG A 69 0.80 -15.52 -16.62
C ARG A 69 1.82 -15.39 -17.76
N ASN A 70 2.97 -14.78 -17.49
CA ASN A 70 4.04 -14.43 -18.42
C ASN A 70 5.37 -14.38 -17.64
N PRO A 71 5.90 -15.55 -17.19
CA PRO A 71 7.10 -15.63 -16.36
C PRO A 71 8.35 -15.04 -17.02
N GLU A 72 8.42 -15.06 -18.36
CA GLU A 72 9.53 -14.52 -19.13
C GLU A 72 9.63 -12.98 -19.05
N PHE A 73 8.55 -12.30 -18.66
CA PHE A 73 8.56 -10.85 -18.51
C PHE A 73 9.51 -10.37 -17.42
N ARG A 74 9.79 -11.21 -16.41
CA ARG A 74 10.76 -10.88 -15.37
C ARG A 74 12.15 -10.65 -15.95
N GLU A 75 12.58 -11.52 -16.86
CA GLU A 75 13.88 -11.39 -17.53
C GLU A 75 13.92 -10.13 -18.39
N THR A 76 12.82 -9.84 -19.08
CA THR A 76 12.67 -8.61 -19.86
C THR A 76 12.76 -7.36 -18.97
N PHE A 77 12.07 -7.35 -17.83
CA PHE A 77 12.10 -6.24 -16.88
C PHE A 77 13.50 -5.96 -16.35
N LEU A 78 14.25 -7.01 -16.01
CA LEU A 78 15.62 -6.89 -15.49
C LEU A 78 16.57 -6.21 -16.48
N GLN A 79 16.29 -6.25 -17.78
CA GLN A 79 17.10 -5.61 -18.81
C GLN A 79 16.69 -4.15 -19.10
N VAL A 80 15.55 -3.69 -18.58
CA VAL A 80 15.12 -2.30 -18.82
C VAL A 80 15.99 -1.36 -17.99
N VAL A 81 16.64 -0.42 -18.68
CA VAL A 81 17.50 0.59 -18.06
C VAL A 81 16.75 1.91 -17.86
N ALA A 82 17.01 2.56 -16.73
CA ALA A 82 16.58 3.94 -16.47
C ALA A 82 17.29 4.93 -17.41
N SER A 83 16.84 6.19 -17.40
CA SER A 83 17.42 7.26 -18.20
C SER A 83 18.91 7.51 -17.93
N ASP A 84 19.41 7.10 -16.75
CA ASP A 84 20.83 7.15 -16.36
C ASP A 84 21.58 5.84 -16.62
N GLY A 85 20.97 4.90 -17.34
CA GLY A 85 21.58 3.63 -17.75
C GLY A 85 21.55 2.53 -16.69
N LYS A 86 20.97 2.76 -15.50
CA LYS A 86 20.92 1.74 -14.45
C LYS A 86 19.76 0.76 -14.64
N PRO A 87 20.02 -0.55 -14.74
CA PRO A 87 18.98 -1.57 -14.69
C PRO A 87 18.52 -1.82 -13.25
N TYR A 88 17.48 -2.63 -13.08
CA TYR A 88 17.04 -3.06 -11.77
C TYR A 88 18.15 -3.83 -11.02
N SER A 89 18.29 -3.55 -9.73
CA SER A 89 18.87 -4.47 -8.75
C SER A 89 18.14 -4.30 -7.43
N ASP A 90 18.11 -5.34 -6.58
CA ASP A 90 17.46 -5.23 -5.27
C ASP A 90 18.09 -4.12 -4.40
N LYS A 91 19.41 -3.92 -4.53
CA LYS A 91 20.14 -2.84 -3.87
C LYS A 91 19.71 -1.46 -4.38
N LEU A 92 19.60 -1.28 -5.69
CA LEU A 92 19.14 -0.01 -6.27
C LEU A 92 17.71 0.30 -5.82
N TRP A 93 16.84 -0.70 -5.85
CA TRP A 93 15.44 -0.53 -5.48
C TRP A 93 15.28 -0.18 -4.00
N ILE A 94 15.95 -0.89 -3.10
CA ILE A 94 15.84 -0.59 -1.65
C ILE A 94 16.43 0.78 -1.31
N ASN A 95 17.56 1.16 -1.92
CA ASN A 95 18.16 2.48 -1.70
C ASN A 95 17.20 3.57 -2.20
N THR A 96 16.62 3.40 -3.39
CA THR A 96 15.63 4.33 -3.92
C THR A 96 14.43 4.46 -2.98
N LEU A 97 13.96 3.34 -2.43
CA LEU A 97 12.87 3.33 -1.47
C LEU A 97 13.20 4.10 -0.19
N GLN A 98 14.38 3.87 0.38
CA GLN A 98 14.83 4.54 1.59
C GLN A 98 15.04 6.04 1.36
N ASP A 99 15.60 6.41 0.21
CA ASP A 99 15.75 7.82 -0.19
C ASP A 99 14.36 8.48 -0.32
N TRP A 100 13.39 7.81 -0.95
CA TRP A 100 12.03 8.33 -1.06
C TRP A 100 11.36 8.54 0.30
N ILE A 101 11.47 7.57 1.20
CA ILE A 101 10.91 7.66 2.56
C ILE A 101 11.61 8.76 3.38
N THR A 102 12.89 8.99 3.15
CA THR A 102 13.66 10.03 3.83
C THR A 102 13.33 11.44 3.31
N GLU A 103 13.13 11.58 2.00
CA GLU A 103 12.92 12.89 1.37
C GLU A 103 11.46 13.35 1.37
N MET A 104 10.48 12.44 1.34
CA MET A 104 9.07 12.83 1.22
C MET A 104 8.56 13.75 2.33
N PRO A 105 8.88 13.53 3.63
CA PRO A 105 8.41 14.40 4.70
C PRO A 105 8.96 15.83 4.61
N LYS A 106 10.02 16.05 3.81
CA LYS A 106 10.57 17.38 3.51
C LYS A 106 9.78 18.11 2.42
N VAL A 107 9.02 17.37 1.62
CA VAL A 107 8.22 17.89 0.49
C VAL A 107 6.74 18.00 0.86
N VAL A 108 6.21 17.00 1.55
CA VAL A 108 4.83 16.95 2.05
C VAL A 108 4.89 17.05 3.57
N THR A 109 4.71 18.26 4.09
CA THR A 109 5.05 18.61 5.48
C THR A 109 3.85 18.61 6.41
N SER A 110 2.62 18.77 5.90
CA SER A 110 1.41 18.90 6.73
C SER A 110 0.41 17.77 6.55
N ILE A 111 0.54 16.96 5.50
CA ILE A 111 -0.33 15.80 5.27
C ILE A 111 0.36 14.55 5.81
N PRO A 112 -0.29 13.76 6.68
CA PRO A 112 0.26 12.47 7.10
C PRO A 112 0.56 11.57 5.89
N LEU A 113 1.69 10.88 5.93
CA LEU A 113 2.12 10.02 4.84
C LEU A 113 1.87 8.56 5.19
N LEU A 114 1.27 7.81 4.27
CA LEU A 114 1.06 6.37 4.38
C LEU A 114 1.98 5.65 3.38
N VAL A 115 2.51 4.50 3.77
CA VAL A 115 3.00 3.50 2.82
C VAL A 115 2.19 2.21 2.96
N THR A 116 1.42 1.89 1.94
CA THR A 116 0.74 0.59 1.83
C THR A 116 1.72 -0.51 1.46
N LEU A 117 2.03 -1.38 2.43
CA LEU A 117 3.07 -2.41 2.33
C LEU A 117 2.60 -3.65 1.57
N ASN A 118 3.49 -4.18 0.73
CA ASN A 118 3.37 -5.49 0.08
C ASN A 118 4.72 -6.23 0.17
N VAL A 119 4.80 -7.46 -0.30
CA VAL A 119 6.08 -8.19 -0.41
C VAL A 119 7.04 -7.34 -1.24
N ALA A 120 8.12 -6.85 -0.64
CA ALA A 120 8.99 -5.86 -1.28
C ALA A 120 10.14 -6.51 -2.08
N GLY A 121 10.35 -6.05 -3.33
CA GLY A 121 11.40 -6.51 -4.25
C GLY A 121 10.90 -7.47 -5.35
N LEU A 122 11.81 -7.97 -6.21
CA LEU A 122 11.48 -8.88 -7.32
C LEU A 122 11.23 -10.35 -6.93
N GLY A 123 11.36 -10.70 -5.65
CA GLY A 123 10.85 -11.96 -5.12
C GLY A 123 11.50 -13.24 -5.67
N THR A 124 12.82 -13.32 -5.82
CA THR A 124 13.51 -14.63 -5.95
C THR A 124 13.75 -15.23 -4.55
N ASN A 125 13.03 -16.31 -4.23
CA ASN A 125 13.22 -17.33 -3.17
C ASN A 125 13.64 -16.97 -1.73
N ALA A 126 13.99 -15.73 -1.38
CA ALA A 126 14.20 -15.31 0.00
C ALA A 126 14.28 -13.78 0.07
N SER A 127 13.18 -13.12 0.41
CA SER A 127 13.16 -11.87 1.19
C SER A 127 11.80 -11.20 1.04
N ASP A 128 10.79 -11.70 1.77
CA ASP A 128 9.68 -10.81 2.11
C ASP A 128 10.25 -9.68 2.98
N ARG A 129 10.60 -8.54 2.35
CA ARG A 129 11.18 -7.37 3.04
C ARG A 129 10.11 -6.45 3.60
N LEU A 130 8.85 -6.89 3.66
CA LEU A 130 7.76 -6.08 4.18
C LEU A 130 8.05 -5.56 5.59
N THR A 131 8.59 -6.40 6.48
CA THR A 131 8.88 -6.00 7.86
C THR A 131 10.05 -5.03 7.93
N GLU A 132 11.03 -5.14 7.04
CA GLU A 132 12.16 -4.22 6.96
C GLU A 132 11.70 -2.84 6.47
N VAL A 133 10.98 -2.81 5.35
CA VAL A 133 10.43 -1.57 4.78
C VAL A 133 9.45 -0.92 5.75
N GLY A 134 8.55 -1.70 6.35
CA GLY A 134 7.58 -1.18 7.31
C GLY A 134 8.23 -0.58 8.55
N ALA A 135 9.27 -1.22 9.09
CA ALA A 135 10.01 -0.66 10.23
C ALA A 135 10.69 0.67 9.85
N PHE A 136 11.31 0.75 8.66
CA PHE A 136 11.92 1.98 8.18
C PHE A 136 10.89 3.11 8.00
N CYS A 137 9.71 2.81 7.45
CA CYS A 137 8.60 3.78 7.35
C CYS A 137 8.19 4.31 8.73
N VAL A 138 7.97 3.41 9.70
CA VAL A 138 7.54 3.76 11.06
C VAL A 138 8.58 4.64 11.76
N GLU A 139 9.87 4.34 11.60
CA GLU A 139 10.97 5.16 12.13
C GLU A 139 11.00 6.58 11.54
N HIS A 140 10.45 6.76 10.33
CA HIS A 140 10.34 8.05 9.66
C HIS A 140 8.96 8.71 9.82
N GLY A 141 8.13 8.20 10.74
CA GLY A 141 6.84 8.82 11.10
C GLY A 141 5.70 8.55 10.11
N TYR A 142 5.84 7.56 9.23
CA TYR A 142 4.77 7.18 8.31
C TYR A 142 3.72 6.33 8.99
N LEU A 143 2.47 6.45 8.53
CA LEU A 143 1.48 5.42 8.68
C LEU A 143 1.88 4.22 7.81
N VAL A 144 1.51 3.02 8.25
CA VAL A 144 1.75 1.79 7.50
C VAL A 144 0.53 0.89 7.52
N GLY A 145 0.46 -0.02 6.57
CA GLY A 145 -0.47 -1.14 6.64
C GLY A 145 -0.54 -1.86 5.31
N GLN A 146 -1.66 -2.52 4.98
CA GLN A 146 -1.74 -3.33 3.77
C GLN A 146 -3.11 -3.38 3.13
N ASN A 147 -3.09 -3.74 1.85
CA ASN A 147 -4.27 -4.21 1.14
C ASN A 147 -4.43 -5.72 1.36
N GLY A 148 -5.67 -6.18 1.46
CA GLY A 148 -5.97 -7.61 1.47
C GLY A 148 -6.43 -8.16 2.81
N LEU A 149 -7.00 -7.34 3.68
CA LEU A 149 -7.57 -7.83 4.94
C LEU A 149 -8.82 -8.68 4.68
N GLY A 150 -8.88 -9.88 5.26
CA GLY A 150 -10.00 -10.80 5.17
C GLY A 150 -10.11 -11.66 6.44
N LYS A 151 -11.13 -12.53 6.50
CA LYS A 151 -11.43 -13.35 7.69
C LYS A 151 -10.25 -14.14 8.26
N HIS A 152 -9.34 -14.61 7.39
CA HIS A 152 -8.19 -15.41 7.78
C HIS A 152 -6.95 -14.59 8.16
N SER A 153 -6.98 -13.27 7.95
CA SER A 153 -5.83 -12.41 8.23
C SER A 153 -5.52 -12.42 9.73
N TYR A 154 -4.26 -12.69 10.06
CA TYR A 154 -3.70 -12.60 11.41
C TYR A 154 -4.37 -13.48 12.47
N LEU A 155 -5.00 -14.60 12.06
CA LEU A 155 -5.58 -15.59 12.98
C LEU A 155 -4.51 -16.23 13.87
N THR A 156 -3.36 -16.56 13.29
CA THR A 156 -2.23 -17.19 13.98
C THR A 156 -1.09 -16.21 14.18
N GLU A 157 -0.24 -16.51 15.15
CA GLU A 157 0.99 -15.75 15.35
C GLU A 157 1.91 -15.84 14.15
N SER A 158 2.51 -14.70 13.79
CA SER A 158 3.46 -14.59 12.67
C SER A 158 4.34 -13.35 12.86
N LYS A 159 5.53 -13.36 12.23
CA LYS A 159 6.42 -12.18 12.23
C LYS A 159 5.71 -10.92 11.75
N ARG A 160 4.83 -11.06 10.75
CA ARG A 160 4.06 -9.94 10.19
C ARG A 160 3.01 -9.41 11.17
N LYS A 161 2.25 -10.30 11.84
CA LYS A 161 1.30 -9.90 12.89
C LYS A 161 2.00 -9.16 14.02
N GLN A 162 3.11 -9.71 14.51
CA GLN A 162 3.93 -9.12 15.58
C GLN A 162 4.50 -7.76 15.18
N ALA A 163 4.94 -7.61 13.92
CA ALA A 163 5.37 -6.32 13.40
C ALA A 163 4.25 -5.28 13.44
N PHE A 164 3.05 -5.60 12.94
CA PHE A 164 1.92 -4.66 12.99
C PHE A 164 1.52 -4.31 14.42
N LEU A 165 1.44 -5.28 15.33
CA LEU A 165 1.17 -5.00 16.75
C LEU A 165 2.20 -4.02 17.33
N SER A 166 3.49 -4.24 17.08
CA SER A 166 4.54 -3.31 17.55
C SER A 166 4.49 -1.94 16.88
N TRP A 167 4.14 -1.87 15.58
CA TRP A 167 4.03 -0.61 14.87
C TRP A 167 2.80 0.19 15.30
N SER A 168 1.70 -0.47 15.66
CA SER A 168 0.46 0.17 16.14
C SER A 168 0.68 1.03 17.39
N GLU A 169 1.71 0.72 18.18
CA GLU A 169 2.09 1.50 19.36
C GLU A 169 2.78 2.82 18.99
N LYS A 170 3.25 2.97 17.75
CA LYS A 170 4.07 4.09 17.28
C LYS A 170 3.38 4.95 16.22
N THR A 171 2.54 4.34 15.38
CA THR A 171 1.89 5.01 14.26
C THR A 171 0.53 4.38 13.97
N PRO A 172 -0.46 5.14 13.48
CA PRO A 172 -1.73 4.58 13.03
C PRO A 172 -1.53 3.56 11.91
N LEU A 173 -2.31 2.48 11.96
CA LEU A 173 -2.32 1.46 10.92
C LEU A 173 -3.50 1.63 9.98
N PHE A 174 -3.24 1.58 8.67
CA PHE A 174 -4.27 1.63 7.63
C PHE A 174 -4.38 0.32 6.86
N PHE A 175 -5.57 -0.27 6.78
CA PHE A 175 -5.80 -1.48 6.00
C PHE A 175 -6.94 -1.33 5.02
N GLU A 176 -6.84 -2.02 3.89
CA GLU A 176 -7.95 -2.20 2.97
C GLU A 176 -8.45 -3.64 2.99
N MET A 177 -9.77 -3.78 2.89
CA MET A 177 -10.39 -5.08 2.65
C MET A 177 -9.87 -5.71 1.35
N VAL A 178 -9.77 -7.03 1.29
CA VAL A 178 -9.34 -7.75 0.06
C VAL A 178 -10.35 -7.67 -1.08
N ALA A 179 -11.63 -7.63 -0.73
CA ALA A 179 -12.78 -7.46 -1.60
C ALA A 179 -13.99 -7.20 -0.69
N ARG A 180 -15.15 -6.85 -1.26
CA ARG A 180 -16.41 -6.84 -0.51
C ARG A 180 -16.66 -8.16 0.23
N SER A 181 -17.46 -8.10 1.29
CA SER A 181 -17.82 -9.23 2.14
C SER A 181 -18.50 -10.36 1.34
N GLY A 182 -18.24 -11.58 1.77
CA GLY A 182 -18.65 -12.84 1.13
C GLY A 182 -17.47 -13.71 0.74
N ARG A 183 -17.76 -14.86 0.10
CA ARG A 183 -16.78 -15.83 -0.46
C ARG A 183 -15.48 -15.93 0.35
N ARG A 184 -14.36 -15.49 -0.26
CA ARG A 184 -13.00 -15.59 0.27
C ARG A 184 -12.71 -14.53 1.34
N THR A 185 -13.34 -13.36 1.26
CA THR A 185 -13.21 -12.28 2.25
C THR A 185 -13.78 -12.70 3.59
N GLY A 186 -14.88 -13.46 3.61
CA GLY A 186 -15.68 -13.71 4.81
C GLY A 186 -16.73 -12.64 5.04
N THR A 187 -17.45 -12.73 6.16
CA THR A 187 -18.44 -11.73 6.59
C THR A 187 -17.76 -10.42 6.99
N LEU A 188 -18.50 -9.31 6.97
CA LEU A 188 -17.95 -8.02 7.39
C LEU A 188 -17.44 -8.07 8.85
N MET A 189 -18.17 -8.75 9.74
CA MET A 189 -17.77 -8.93 11.14
C MET A 189 -16.41 -9.62 11.27
N GLU A 190 -16.17 -10.70 10.52
CA GLU A 190 -14.88 -11.41 10.55
C GLU A 190 -13.72 -10.52 10.07
N VAL A 191 -13.99 -9.57 9.16
CA VAL A 191 -12.98 -8.60 8.71
C VAL A 191 -12.72 -7.54 9.78
N MET A 192 -13.75 -7.06 10.48
CA MET A 192 -13.58 -6.13 11.61
C MET A 192 -12.77 -6.77 12.74
N GLN A 193 -13.05 -8.03 13.05
CA GLN A 193 -12.25 -8.80 14.00
C GLN A 193 -10.82 -9.01 13.50
N ALA A 194 -10.60 -9.14 12.19
CA ALA A 194 -9.25 -9.21 11.62
C ALA A 194 -8.48 -7.89 11.78
N ALA A 195 -9.17 -6.76 11.66
CA ALA A 195 -8.59 -5.43 11.87
C ALA A 195 -8.22 -5.22 13.35
N GLU A 196 -9.09 -5.63 14.26
CA GLU A 196 -8.84 -5.56 15.71
C GLU A 196 -7.63 -6.40 16.13
N ARG A 197 -7.43 -7.60 15.55
CA ARG A 197 -6.31 -8.50 15.88
C ARG A 197 -4.90 -7.90 15.70
N ILE A 198 -4.79 -6.80 14.98
CA ILE A 198 -3.53 -6.09 14.74
C ILE A 198 -3.59 -4.62 15.18
N HIS A 199 -4.63 -4.23 15.94
CA HIS A 199 -4.88 -2.83 16.33
C HIS A 199 -4.89 -1.88 15.13
N CYS A 200 -5.60 -2.27 14.07
CA CYS A 200 -5.84 -1.39 12.94
C CYS A 200 -6.48 -0.08 13.43
N SER A 201 -6.04 1.06 12.92
CA SER A 201 -6.59 2.37 13.29
C SER A 201 -7.60 2.87 12.25
N LEU A 202 -7.36 2.56 10.97
CA LEU A 202 -8.16 2.99 9.83
C LEU A 202 -8.41 1.80 8.90
N LEU A 203 -9.66 1.41 8.70
CA LEU A 203 -10.03 0.35 7.77
C LEU A 203 -10.86 0.93 6.62
N ASN A 204 -10.35 0.77 5.39
CA ASN A 204 -11.11 1.06 4.19
C ASN A 204 -12.09 -0.09 3.90
N VAL A 205 -13.37 0.16 4.18
CA VAL A 205 -14.47 -0.78 3.97
C VAL A 205 -15.05 -0.58 2.58
N TYR A 206 -15.37 -1.68 1.88
CA TYR A 206 -15.99 -1.60 0.56
C TYR A 206 -17.31 -0.81 0.62
N PRO A 207 -17.53 0.15 -0.29
CA PRO A 207 -18.73 0.98 -0.28
C PRO A 207 -20.04 0.16 -0.28
N GLU A 208 -20.08 -0.96 -0.98
CA GLU A 208 -21.25 -1.84 -1.02
C GLU A 208 -21.58 -2.44 0.34
N ASP A 209 -20.57 -2.75 1.15
CA ASP A 209 -20.76 -3.27 2.50
C ASP A 209 -21.21 -2.15 3.44
N VAL A 210 -20.69 -0.93 3.28
CA VAL A 210 -21.14 0.27 4.01
C VAL A 210 -22.61 0.57 3.70
N LEU A 211 -22.98 0.55 2.41
CA LEU A 211 -24.34 0.81 1.96
C LEU A 211 -25.33 -0.21 2.53
N LYS A 212 -24.97 -1.49 2.58
CA LYS A 212 -25.78 -2.53 3.24
C LYS A 212 -25.93 -2.31 4.73
N GLY A 213 -24.92 -1.76 5.40
CA GLY A 213 -25.02 -1.42 6.83
C GLY A 213 -25.73 -0.09 7.12
N THR A 214 -26.20 0.63 6.10
CA THR A 214 -26.80 1.97 6.27
C THR A 214 -28.34 1.88 6.31
N PRO A 215 -29.00 2.21 7.44
CA PRO A 215 -30.46 2.21 7.52
C PRO A 215 -31.11 3.07 6.44
N GLY A 216 -32.16 2.52 5.80
CA GLY A 216 -32.85 3.18 4.69
C GLY A 216 -32.30 2.86 3.29
N ASN A 217 -31.17 2.16 3.18
CA ASN A 217 -30.74 1.58 1.91
C ASN A 217 -31.68 0.42 1.50
N LYS A 218 -31.92 0.25 0.20
CA LYS A 218 -32.76 -0.85 -0.33
C LYS A 218 -32.24 -2.24 0.01
N ASP A 219 -30.91 -2.38 0.14
CA ASP A 219 -30.22 -3.63 0.43
C ASP A 219 -29.77 -3.68 1.90
N TYR A 220 -30.42 -2.90 2.78
CA TYR A 220 -30.07 -2.82 4.19
C TYR A 220 -30.11 -4.18 4.88
N ASP A 221 -29.04 -4.48 5.60
CA ASP A 221 -28.87 -5.70 6.39
C ASP A 221 -28.33 -5.32 7.79
N PRO A 222 -29.09 -5.59 8.87
CA PRO A 222 -28.68 -5.26 10.24
C PRO A 222 -27.38 -5.95 10.67
N ALA A 223 -27.00 -7.08 10.05
CA ALA A 223 -25.71 -7.71 10.34
C ALA A 223 -24.52 -6.85 9.86
N PHE A 224 -24.68 -6.13 8.76
CA PHE A 224 -23.67 -5.19 8.27
C PHE A 224 -23.58 -3.95 9.16
N GLU A 225 -24.73 -3.40 9.61
CA GLU A 225 -24.74 -2.30 10.58
C GLU A 225 -24.01 -2.72 11.88
N ALA A 226 -24.33 -3.90 12.42
CA ALA A 226 -23.70 -4.41 13.63
C ALA A 226 -22.18 -4.58 13.46
N ALA A 227 -21.73 -5.07 12.30
CA ALA A 227 -20.31 -5.19 12.00
C ALA A 227 -19.61 -3.83 11.88
N LEU A 228 -20.21 -2.85 11.17
CA LEU A 228 -19.66 -1.49 11.08
C LEU A 228 -19.56 -0.83 12.45
N ARG A 229 -20.59 -0.99 13.30
CA ARG A 229 -20.60 -0.49 14.67
C ARG A 229 -19.54 -1.15 15.53
N TYR A 230 -19.35 -2.46 15.39
CA TYR A 230 -18.26 -3.19 16.05
C TYR A 230 -16.90 -2.62 15.63
N GLY A 231 -16.67 -2.49 14.31
CA GLY A 231 -15.44 -1.94 13.78
C GLY A 231 -15.16 -0.53 14.28
N ALA A 232 -16.15 0.36 14.23
CA ALA A 232 -16.01 1.74 14.73
C ALA A 232 -15.57 1.77 16.20
N ASN A 233 -16.11 0.89 17.05
CA ASN A 233 -15.73 0.80 18.47
C ASN A 233 -14.37 0.14 18.71
N ALA A 234 -14.00 -0.84 17.87
CA ALA A 234 -12.74 -1.57 18.01
C ALA A 234 -11.54 -0.73 17.53
N LEU A 235 -11.73 0.07 16.46
CA LEU A 235 -10.69 0.89 15.83
C LEU A 235 -10.54 2.27 16.49
N SER A 236 -11.46 2.67 17.37
CA SER A 236 -11.37 3.93 18.13
C SER A 236 -10.56 3.81 19.43
N ARG A 237 -9.98 2.65 19.71
CA ARG A 237 -9.19 2.35 20.91
C ARG A 237 -7.70 2.45 20.60
#